data_AF-A0A929YQ85-F1
#
_entry.id   AF-A0A929YQ85-F1
#
_cell.length_a   1.000
_cell.length_b   1.000
_cell.length_c   1.000
_cell.angle_alpha   90.00
_cell.angle_beta   90.00
_cell.angle_gamma   90.00
#
_symmetry.space_group_name_H-M   'P 1'
#
loop_
_entity.id
_entity.type
_entity.pdbx_description
1 polymer ?
#
loop_
_entity_poly.entity_id
_entity_poly.type
_entity_poly.pdbx_seq_one_letter_code
_entity_poly.pdbx_strand_id
1 'polypeptide(L)'
;MAHAITDGLTPAHHFPLESTQKQLMTKDEFVKVFGIPIKGIMRGRNSLETLRNNWLYWGANGFMTKHVAFEYGVAITLTALPERAVMPKIKKVELIDIDLEKAFHESLAKVHALKMYENFLNQGWNTELVFQTKNVLLPEIVRAITLGWASSIPYFNKKLLK
;
A
#
# COMPACT_ATOMS: atom_id res chain seq x y z
N MET A 1 6.25 -10.26 -6.75
CA MET A 1 4.89 -10.68 -6.35
C MET A 1 4.52 -10.18 -4.97
N ALA A 2 5.19 -10.62 -3.88
CA ALA A 2 4.81 -10.24 -2.51
C ALA A 2 4.68 -8.72 -2.31
N HIS A 3 5.67 -7.94 -2.77
CA HIS A 3 5.61 -6.48 -2.74
C HIS A 3 4.36 -5.92 -3.46
N ALA A 4 4.08 -6.34 -4.69
CA ALA A 4 2.91 -5.87 -5.43
C ALA A 4 1.57 -6.22 -4.75
N ILE A 5 1.47 -7.39 -4.09
CA ILE A 5 0.29 -7.78 -3.30
C ILE A 5 0.16 -6.89 -2.06
N THR A 6 1.26 -6.65 -1.35
CA THR A 6 1.30 -5.75 -0.19
C THR A 6 0.88 -4.34 -0.57
N ASP A 7 1.43 -3.79 -1.65
CA ASP A 7 1.10 -2.45 -2.14
C ASP A 7 -0.37 -2.38 -2.56
N GLY A 8 -0.84 -3.39 -3.31
CA GLY A 8 -2.23 -3.45 -3.76
C GLY A 8 -3.25 -3.55 -2.62
N LEU A 9 -2.86 -4.07 -1.45
CA LEU A 9 -3.71 -4.12 -0.26
C LEU A 9 -3.45 -2.96 0.72
N THR A 10 -2.36 -2.21 0.60
CA THR A 10 -2.05 -1.14 1.56
C THR A 10 -2.85 0.12 1.19
N PRO A 11 -3.75 0.60 2.08
CA PRO A 11 -4.71 1.68 1.77
C PRO A 11 -4.09 2.97 1.22
N ALA A 12 -2.85 3.30 1.61
CA ALA A 12 -2.17 4.49 1.14
C ALA A 12 -1.94 4.49 -0.39
N HIS A 13 -1.81 3.32 -1.04
CA HIS A 13 -1.66 3.22 -2.49
C HIS A 13 -3.00 3.27 -3.25
N HIS A 14 -4.14 3.24 -2.56
CA HIS A 14 -5.45 3.49 -3.18
C HIS A 14 -5.71 4.98 -3.38
N PHE A 15 -4.93 5.85 -2.74
CA PHE A 15 -4.95 7.28 -2.98
C PHE A 15 -4.28 7.61 -4.34
N PRO A 16 -4.90 8.46 -5.18
CA PRO A 16 -4.39 8.73 -6.52
C PRO A 16 -3.20 9.73 -6.49
N LEU A 17 -2.06 9.27 -5.97
CA LEU A 17 -0.83 10.06 -5.84
C LEU A 17 -0.37 10.65 -7.17
N GLU A 18 -0.44 9.88 -8.26
CA GLU A 18 -0.03 10.35 -9.59
C GLU A 18 -0.87 11.55 -10.05
N SER A 19 -2.19 11.50 -9.84
CA SER A 19 -3.07 12.62 -10.17
C SER A 19 -2.74 13.86 -9.33
N THR A 20 -2.39 13.66 -8.06
CA THR A 20 -2.00 14.73 -7.14
C THR A 20 -0.67 15.34 -7.56
N GLN A 21 0.31 14.53 -7.97
CA GLN A 21 1.59 15.00 -8.49
C GLN A 21 1.38 15.83 -9.76
N LYS A 22 0.56 15.37 -10.71
CA LYS A 22 0.21 16.11 -11.93
C LYS A 22 -0.49 17.44 -11.64
N GLN A 23 -1.38 17.48 -10.64
CA GLN A 23 -2.03 18.73 -10.23
C GLN A 23 -1.06 19.71 -9.58
N LEU A 24 -0.08 19.22 -8.82
CA LEU A 24 0.93 20.06 -8.17
C LEU A 24 2.02 20.51 -9.14
N MET A 25 2.37 19.71 -10.13
CA MET A 25 3.38 20.05 -11.12
C MET A 25 2.79 20.99 -12.19
N THR A 26 3.32 22.20 -12.29
CA THR A 26 2.96 23.12 -13.39
C THR A 26 3.84 22.91 -14.63
N LYS A 27 4.95 22.20 -14.46
CA LYS A 27 5.79 21.70 -15.55
C LYS A 27 5.85 20.18 -15.42
N ASP A 28 5.42 19.47 -16.46
CA ASP A 28 5.38 17.99 -16.49
C ASP A 28 6.76 17.32 -16.54
N GLU A 29 7.83 18.12 -16.51
CA GLU A 29 9.20 17.61 -16.51
C GLU A 29 9.76 17.51 -15.09
N PHE A 30 10.08 16.29 -14.67
CA PHE A 30 10.90 16.04 -13.49
C PHE A 30 12.22 16.84 -13.56
N VAL A 31 12.69 17.30 -12.40
CA VAL A 31 14.04 17.86 -12.29
C VAL A 31 15.02 16.79 -12.70
N LYS A 32 15.83 17.02 -13.73
CA LYS A 32 16.94 16.14 -14.06
C LYS A 32 18.21 16.68 -13.40
N VAL A 33 18.89 15.84 -12.62
CA VAL A 33 20.25 16.09 -12.13
C VAL A 33 21.15 15.04 -12.76
N PHE A 34 22.19 15.48 -13.47
CA PHE A 34 23.02 14.61 -14.31
C PHE A 34 22.22 13.74 -15.32
N GLY A 35 21.12 14.28 -15.85
CA GLY A 35 20.23 13.57 -16.79
C GLY A 35 19.23 12.61 -16.14
N ILE A 36 19.35 12.36 -14.83
CA ILE A 36 18.48 11.43 -14.09
C ILE A 36 17.28 12.21 -13.51
N PRO A 37 16.03 11.82 -13.83
CA PRO A 37 14.86 12.46 -13.25
C PRO A 37 14.77 12.20 -11.75
N ILE A 38 14.81 13.27 -10.95
CA ILE A 38 14.52 13.23 -9.53
C ILE A 38 13.01 13.14 -9.36
N LYS A 39 12.56 11.94 -9.00
CA LYS A 39 11.17 11.69 -8.58
C LYS A 39 10.95 12.37 -7.23
N GLY A 40 9.82 13.08 -7.08
CA GLY A 40 9.41 13.68 -5.81
C GLY A 40 9.67 15.19 -5.66
N ILE A 41 10.26 15.87 -6.65
CA ILE A 41 10.28 17.35 -6.67
C ILE A 41 9.09 17.87 -7.48
N MET A 42 8.21 18.64 -6.83
CA MET A 42 7.04 19.23 -7.50
C MET A 42 7.40 20.58 -8.13
N ARG A 43 7.74 20.57 -9.41
CA ARG A 43 8.18 21.79 -10.13
C ARG A 43 7.04 22.76 -10.40
N GLY A 44 7.27 24.03 -10.07
CA GLY A 44 6.44 25.16 -10.47
C GLY A 44 7.05 25.93 -11.65
N ARG A 45 6.35 26.98 -12.11
CA ARG A 45 6.82 27.91 -13.15
C ARG A 45 7.99 28.77 -12.68
N ASN A 46 8.05 29.04 -11.37
CA ASN A 46 9.12 29.80 -10.72
C ASN A 46 9.52 29.14 -9.38
N SER A 47 10.57 29.67 -8.75
CA SER A 47 11.12 29.13 -7.50
C SER A 47 10.13 29.19 -6.33
N LEU A 48 9.31 30.23 -6.25
CA LEU A 48 8.30 30.40 -5.20
C LEU A 48 7.20 29.34 -5.33
N GLU A 49 6.68 29.12 -6.54
CA GLU A 49 5.69 28.09 -6.82
C GLU A 49 6.27 26.69 -6.57
N THR A 50 7.53 26.46 -6.94
CA THR A 50 8.23 25.20 -6.65
C THR A 50 8.32 24.95 -5.14
N LEU A 51 8.69 25.96 -4.33
CA LEU A 51 8.72 25.83 -2.88
C LEU A 51 7.34 25.50 -2.32
N ARG A 52 6.29 26.20 -2.78
CA ARG A 52 4.89 25.95 -2.39
C ARG A 52 4.47 24.52 -2.72
N ASN A 53 4.73 24.06 -3.94
CA ASN A 53 4.32 22.74 -4.40
C ASN A 53 5.05 21.62 -3.64
N ASN A 54 6.34 21.80 -3.35
CA ASN A 54 7.08 20.86 -2.51
C ASN A 54 6.60 20.88 -1.06
N TRP A 55 6.19 22.03 -0.51
CA TRP A 55 5.55 22.09 0.80
C TRP A 55 4.20 21.35 0.83
N LEU A 56 3.38 21.49 -0.22
CA LEU A 56 2.13 20.73 -0.36
C LEU A 56 2.35 19.21 -0.51
N TYR A 57 3.53 18.80 -0.97
CA TYR A 57 3.85 17.38 -1.18
C TYR A 57 4.58 16.74 0.02
N TRP A 58 5.59 17.42 0.58
CA TRP A 58 6.48 16.94 1.65
C TRP A 58 6.35 17.69 2.98
N GLY A 59 5.61 18.79 3.06
CA GLY A 59 5.43 19.54 4.30
C GLY A 59 4.67 18.76 5.38
N ALA A 60 4.44 19.39 6.53
CA ALA A 60 3.80 18.75 7.69
C ALA A 60 2.40 18.16 7.38
N ASN A 61 1.67 18.74 6.44
CA ASN A 61 0.36 18.26 5.97
C ASN A 61 0.43 17.76 4.51
N GLY A 62 1.63 17.44 4.01
CA GLY A 62 1.87 17.10 2.62
C GLY A 62 1.37 15.72 2.23
N PHE A 63 1.00 15.53 0.97
CA PHE A 63 0.44 14.27 0.47
C PHE A 63 1.39 13.08 0.65
N MET A 64 2.67 13.24 0.28
CA MET A 64 3.66 12.18 0.41
C MET A 64 4.03 11.93 1.87
N THR A 65 4.11 13.00 2.68
CA THR A 65 4.34 12.88 4.12
C THR A 65 3.28 11.99 4.78
N LYS A 66 2.00 12.20 4.45
CA LYS A 66 0.90 11.36 4.96
C LYS A 66 0.98 9.93 4.44
N HIS A 67 1.31 9.73 3.17
CA HIS A 67 1.48 8.40 2.59
C HIS A 67 2.56 7.60 3.33
N VAL A 68 3.77 8.17 3.47
CA VAL A 68 4.88 7.55 4.19
C VAL A 68 4.54 7.33 5.67
N ALA A 69 3.90 8.31 6.32
CA ALA A 69 3.52 8.18 7.72
C ALA A 69 2.53 7.03 7.97
N PHE A 70 1.60 6.79 7.05
CA PHE A 70 0.69 5.65 7.12
C PHE A 70 1.45 4.32 7.01
N GLU A 71 2.30 4.18 5.99
CA GLU A 71 3.12 2.98 5.79
C GLU A 71 4.03 2.71 7.00
N TYR A 72 4.61 3.77 7.57
CA TYR A 72 5.45 3.67 8.75
C TYR A 72 4.66 3.24 9.99
N GLY A 73 3.41 3.71 10.15
CA GLY A 73 2.50 3.24 11.18
C GLY A 73 2.22 1.73 11.07
N VAL A 74 1.98 1.24 9.85
CA VAL A 74 1.81 -0.20 9.57
C VAL A 74 3.09 -0.97 9.93
N ALA A 75 4.26 -0.47 9.49
CA ALA A 75 5.55 -1.10 9.75
C ALA A 75 5.87 -1.18 11.25
N ILE A 76 5.72 -0.09 11.99
CA ILE A 76 5.92 -0.07 13.45
C ILE A 76 4.99 -1.08 14.12
N THR A 77 3.72 -1.11 13.72
CA THR A 77 2.74 -2.05 14.27
C THR A 77 3.18 -3.50 14.05
N LEU A 78 3.66 -3.83 12.85
CA LEU A 78 4.22 -5.16 12.56
C LEU A 78 5.43 -5.48 13.44
N THR A 79 6.39 -4.55 13.59
CA THR A 79 7.61 -4.78 14.39
C THR A 79 7.33 -5.04 15.87
N ALA A 80 6.21 -4.53 16.38
CA ALA A 80 5.79 -4.73 17.78
C ALA A 80 5.02 -6.05 18.01
N LEU A 81 4.73 -6.82 16.95
CA LEU A 81 3.93 -8.04 17.03
C LEU A 81 4.79 -9.29 16.90
N PRO A 82 4.48 -10.37 17.63
CA PRO A 82 5.06 -11.67 17.34
C PRO A 82 4.51 -12.22 16.03
N GLU A 83 5.30 -13.00 15.29
CA GLU A 83 4.91 -13.59 13.98
C GLU A 83 3.55 -14.29 14.00
N ARG A 84 3.27 -15.04 15.07
CA ARG A 84 1.99 -15.76 15.25
C ARG A 84 0.76 -14.86 15.24
N ALA A 85 0.91 -13.56 15.52
CA ALA A 85 -0.21 -12.61 15.56
C ALA A 85 -0.66 -12.19 14.16
N VAL A 86 0.22 -12.25 13.16
CA VAL A 86 -0.08 -11.88 11.77
C VAL A 86 -0.25 -13.09 10.86
N MET A 87 -0.01 -14.30 11.37
CA MET A 87 -0.13 -15.52 10.61
C MET A 87 -1.61 -15.84 10.30
N PRO A 88 -2.01 -15.90 9.01
CA PRO A 88 -3.39 -16.14 8.64
C PRO A 88 -3.77 -17.59 8.89
N LYS A 89 -5.03 -17.82 9.25
CA LYS A 89 -5.60 -19.17 9.32
C LYS A 89 -6.08 -19.57 7.94
N ILE A 90 -5.29 -20.37 7.22
CA ILE A 90 -5.64 -20.89 5.89
C ILE A 90 -5.88 -22.40 5.99
N LYS A 91 -7.05 -22.86 5.56
CA LYS A 91 -7.35 -24.29 5.46
C LYS A 91 -6.67 -24.87 4.22
N LYS A 92 -6.27 -26.15 4.27
CA LYS A 92 -5.66 -26.84 3.11
C LYS A 92 -6.50 -26.76 1.83
N VAL A 93 -7.83 -26.77 1.95
CA VAL A 93 -8.74 -26.65 0.80
C VAL A 93 -8.64 -25.29 0.10
N GLU A 94 -8.31 -24.23 0.85
CA GLU A 94 -8.12 -22.88 0.29
C GLU A 94 -6.80 -22.74 -0.48
N LEU A 95 -5.92 -23.75 -0.39
CA LEU A 95 -4.65 -23.79 -1.12
C LEU A 95 -4.75 -24.54 -2.45
N ILE A 96 -5.89 -25.17 -2.78
CA ILE A 96 -6.03 -26.03 -3.96
C ILE A 96 -6.84 -25.30 -5.04
N ASP A 97 -6.35 -25.33 -6.29
CA ASP A 97 -7.03 -24.77 -7.48
C ASP A 97 -7.50 -23.32 -7.28
N ILE A 98 -6.61 -22.52 -6.69
CA ILE A 98 -6.87 -21.14 -6.25
C ILE A 98 -7.26 -20.24 -7.43
N ASP A 99 -8.41 -19.56 -7.30
CA ASP A 99 -8.74 -18.39 -8.10
C ASP A 99 -8.11 -17.15 -7.45
N LEU A 100 -6.91 -16.79 -7.90
CA LEU A 100 -6.12 -15.70 -7.32
C LEU A 100 -6.81 -14.34 -7.47
N GLU A 101 -7.41 -14.08 -8.63
CA GLU A 101 -8.02 -12.79 -8.91
C GLU A 101 -9.19 -12.57 -7.96
N LYS A 102 -10.08 -13.57 -7.85
CA LYS A 102 -11.19 -13.51 -6.90
C LYS A 102 -10.69 -13.37 -5.46
N ALA A 103 -9.74 -14.21 -5.04
CA ALA A 103 -9.24 -14.21 -3.68
C ALA A 103 -8.54 -12.89 -3.29
N PHE A 104 -7.90 -12.22 -4.25
CA PHE A 104 -7.30 -10.90 -4.05
C PHE A 104 -8.37 -9.80 -3.95
N HIS A 105 -9.36 -9.80 -4.85
CA HIS A 105 -10.47 -8.83 -4.79
C HIS A 105 -11.29 -8.95 -3.50
N GLU A 106 -11.46 -10.15 -2.96
CA GLU A 106 -12.09 -10.35 -1.65
C GLU A 106 -11.28 -9.72 -0.51
N SER A 107 -9.95 -9.87 -0.50
CA SER A 107 -9.09 -9.17 0.47
C SER A 107 -9.15 -7.66 0.28
N LEU A 108 -9.13 -7.18 -0.96
CA LEU A 108 -9.21 -5.76 -1.27
C LEU A 108 -10.53 -5.16 -0.75
N ALA A 109 -11.66 -5.82 -0.98
CA ALA A 109 -12.96 -5.39 -0.49
C ALA A 109 -13.02 -5.32 1.04
N LYS A 110 -12.45 -6.32 1.73
CA LYS A 110 -12.35 -6.31 3.20
C LYS A 110 -11.55 -5.14 3.72
N VAL A 111 -10.37 -4.89 3.13
CA VAL A 111 -9.50 -3.77 3.55
C VAL A 111 -10.13 -2.43 3.22
N HIS A 112 -10.72 -2.29 2.04
CA HIS A 112 -11.38 -1.06 1.61
C HIS A 112 -12.54 -0.67 2.56
N ALA A 113 -13.31 -1.64 3.03
CA ALA A 113 -14.41 -1.41 3.97
C ALA A 113 -13.98 -0.77 5.31
N LEU A 114 -12.71 -0.91 5.71
CA LEU A 114 -12.18 -0.34 6.95
C LEU A 114 -11.96 1.18 6.89
N LYS A 115 -11.86 1.75 5.68
CA LYS A 115 -11.58 3.18 5.46
C LYS A 115 -10.34 3.69 6.21
N MET A 116 -9.30 2.84 6.29
CA MET A 116 -8.13 3.10 7.14
C MET A 116 -7.40 4.38 6.73
N TYR A 117 -7.23 4.61 5.42
CA TYR A 117 -6.52 5.79 4.95
C TYR A 117 -7.34 7.06 5.18
N GLU A 118 -8.66 7.06 4.92
CA GLU A 118 -9.48 8.24 5.24
C GLU A 118 -9.48 8.55 6.74
N ASN A 119 -9.60 7.53 7.58
CA ASN A 119 -9.53 7.69 9.03
C ASN A 119 -8.18 8.26 9.48
N PHE A 120 -7.08 7.76 8.90
CA PHE A 120 -5.74 8.29 9.13
C PHE A 120 -5.60 9.75 8.69
N LEU A 121 -6.12 10.12 7.52
CA LEU A 121 -6.07 11.51 7.04
C LEU A 121 -6.82 12.47 7.97
N ASN A 122 -7.90 11.99 8.61
CA ASN A 122 -8.74 12.79 9.50
C ASN A 122 -8.25 12.85 10.95
N GLN A 123 -7.69 11.76 11.46
CA GLN A 123 -7.41 11.59 12.90
C GLN A 123 -5.94 11.29 13.21
N GLY A 124 -5.10 11.14 12.18
CA GLY A 124 -3.73 10.66 12.33
C GLY A 124 -3.67 9.16 12.67
N TRP A 125 -2.48 8.71 13.05
CA TRP A 125 -2.27 7.32 13.49
C TRP A 125 -2.82 7.13 14.91
N ASN A 126 -3.87 6.33 15.05
CA ASN A 126 -4.58 6.14 16.31
C ASN A 126 -4.71 4.64 16.68
N THR A 127 -5.26 4.38 17.86
CA THR A 127 -5.43 3.02 18.39
C THR A 127 -6.32 2.13 17.51
N GLU A 128 -7.35 2.69 16.89
CA GLU A 128 -8.23 1.95 15.98
C GLU A 128 -7.45 1.44 14.76
N LEU A 129 -6.62 2.29 14.14
CA LEU A 129 -5.76 1.90 13.03
C LEU A 129 -4.75 0.83 13.43
N VAL A 130 -4.21 0.88 14.65
CA VAL A 130 -3.34 -0.19 15.18
C VAL A 130 -4.10 -1.51 15.26
N PHE A 131 -5.32 -1.53 15.79
CA PHE A 131 -6.13 -2.74 15.88
C PHE A 131 -6.53 -3.28 14.51
N GLN A 132 -6.98 -2.42 13.60
CA GLN A 132 -7.31 -2.81 12.23
C GLN A 132 -6.07 -3.36 11.49
N THR A 133 -4.92 -2.73 11.67
CA THR A 133 -3.65 -3.18 11.10
C THR A 133 -3.29 -4.58 11.59
N LYS A 134 -3.30 -4.77 12.91
CA LYS A 134 -2.97 -6.04 13.56
C LYS A 134 -3.94 -7.16 13.22
N ASN A 135 -5.24 -6.89 13.30
CA ASN A 135 -6.27 -7.92 13.29
C ASN A 135 -6.81 -8.23 11.90
N VAL A 136 -6.64 -7.31 10.93
CA VAL A 136 -7.21 -7.46 9.59
C VAL A 136 -6.16 -7.27 8.50
N LEU A 137 -5.55 -6.07 8.41
CA LEU A 137 -4.68 -5.72 7.27
C LEU A 137 -3.49 -6.66 7.13
N LEU A 138 -2.69 -6.82 8.20
CA LEU A 138 -1.49 -7.67 8.17
C LEU A 138 -1.85 -9.15 7.91
N PRO A 139 -2.83 -9.76 8.62
CA PRO A 139 -3.28 -11.11 8.28
C PRO A 139 -3.75 -11.27 6.83
N GLU A 140 -4.51 -10.32 6.28
CA GLU A 140 -5.00 -10.40 4.89
C GLU A 140 -3.85 -10.24 3.87
N ILE A 141 -2.87 -9.37 4.13
CA ILE A 141 -1.66 -9.25 3.29
C ILE A 141 -0.90 -10.58 3.28
N VAL A 142 -0.61 -11.15 4.46
CA VAL A 142 0.11 -12.42 4.55
C VAL A 142 -0.70 -13.52 3.86
N ARG A 143 -2.03 -13.54 4.04
CA ARG A 143 -2.93 -14.51 3.39
C ARG A 143 -2.87 -14.42 1.87
N ALA A 144 -2.97 -13.21 1.32
CA ALA A 144 -2.93 -12.98 -0.12
C ALA A 144 -1.58 -13.38 -0.72
N ILE A 145 -0.47 -13.06 -0.02
CA ILE A 145 0.87 -13.50 -0.41
C ILE A 145 0.95 -15.03 -0.41
N THR A 146 0.46 -15.70 0.64
CA THR A 146 0.48 -17.17 0.73
C THR A 146 -0.31 -17.81 -0.40
N LEU A 147 -1.52 -17.32 -0.71
CA LEU A 147 -2.30 -17.83 -1.84
C LEU A 147 -1.59 -17.60 -3.17
N GLY A 148 -0.98 -16.42 -3.35
CA GLY A 148 -0.14 -16.08 -4.50
C GLY A 148 0.95 -17.13 -4.73
N TRP A 149 1.73 -17.45 -3.70
CA TRP A 149 2.78 -18.47 -3.77
C TRP A 149 2.19 -19.86 -4.03
N ALA A 150 1.15 -20.26 -3.30
CA ALA A 150 0.54 -21.58 -3.45
C ALA A 150 0.04 -21.84 -4.87
N SER A 151 -0.54 -20.83 -5.53
CA SER A 151 -1.06 -20.95 -6.90
C SER A 151 0.01 -21.30 -7.94
N SER A 152 1.28 -20.95 -7.68
CA SER A 152 2.42 -21.24 -8.55
C SER A 152 3.03 -22.63 -8.34
N ILE A 153 2.61 -23.36 -7.31
CA ILE A 153 3.13 -24.69 -6.99
C ILE A 153 2.25 -25.75 -7.66
N PRO A 154 2.78 -26.63 -8.52
CA PRO A 154 1.98 -27.63 -9.25
C PRO A 154 1.17 -28.57 -8.36
N TYR A 155 1.69 -28.93 -7.17
CA TYR A 155 0.97 -29.74 -6.19
C TYR A 155 -0.38 -29.12 -5.78
N PHE A 156 -0.43 -27.78 -5.71
CA PHE A 156 -1.60 -27.01 -5.33
C PHE A 156 -2.45 -26.57 -6.53
N ASN A 157 -1.95 -26.76 -7.76
CA ASN A 157 -2.60 -26.30 -8.97
C ASN A 157 -2.68 -27.43 -10.00
N LYS A 158 -3.79 -28.17 -10.00
CA LYS A 158 -3.99 -29.32 -10.89
C LYS A 158 -4.08 -28.92 -12.36
N LYS A 159 -4.28 -27.62 -12.66
CA LYS A 159 -4.24 -27.10 -14.02
C LYS A 159 -2.83 -27.04 -14.59
N LEU A 160 -1.78 -27.01 -13.75
CA LEU A 160 -0.37 -27.03 -14.19
C LEU A 160 0.16 -28.45 -14.45
N LEU A 161 -0.60 -29.49 -14.09
CA LEU A 161 -0.23 -30.90 -14.29
C LEU A 161 -0.85 -31.50 -15.57
N LYS A 162 -1.57 -30.70 -16.35
CA LYS A 162 -2.12 -31.04 -17.67
C LYS A 162 -1.34 -30.31 -18.74
#